data_AF-F3CK63-F1
#
_entry.id   AF-F3CK63-F1
#
_cell.length_a   1.000
_cell.length_b   1.000
_cell.length_c   1.000
_cell.angle_alpha   90.00
_cell.angle_beta   90.00
_cell.angle_gamma   90.00
#
_symmetry.space_group_name_H-M   'P 1'
#
loop_
_entity.id
_entity.type
_entity.pdbx_description
1 polymer ?
#
loop_
_entity_poly.entity_id
_entity_poly.type
_entity_poly.pdbx_seq_one_letter_code
_entity_poly.pdbx_strand_id
1 'polypeptide(L)'
;MAHRAISQERILRGTLQTAILKTLAMSRPLMVLEPRELDWVFQQLMDGAVPVLRPEQILFHMAIARFSNIKISHVQSLSQFQRGSDGGWVFDNGKLPPSVIKLSPEFSAYLERYLEWYAIDHHEPLAIAPAFPTNDGRLSYVPDALHYHLDEFCKRLADAARTCADQAISRAEGKFRTMTFTTIRRSTSFTCKAKRPEYQAQCYRRRVQRAR
;
A
#
# COMPACT_ATOMS: atom_id res chain seq x y z
N MET A 1 -5.44 -3.36 57.44
CA MET A 1 -5.47 -2.17 56.55
C MET A 1 -4.37 -2.15 55.47
N ALA A 2 -3.23 -2.82 55.65
CA ALA A 2 -2.12 -2.83 54.68
C ALA A 2 -2.42 -3.47 53.30
N HIS A 3 -3.29 -4.50 53.24
CA HIS A 3 -3.61 -5.19 51.98
C HIS A 3 -4.37 -4.34 50.94
N ARG A 4 -5.14 -3.34 51.36
CA ARG A 4 -5.88 -2.45 50.44
C ARG A 4 -4.95 -1.45 49.74
N ALA A 5 -3.94 -0.95 50.42
CA ALA A 5 -2.98 0.02 49.88
C ALA A 5 -2.10 -0.60 48.78
N ILE A 6 -1.60 -1.83 48.99
CA ILE A 6 -0.75 -2.55 48.03
C ILE A 6 -1.52 -2.87 46.73
N SER A 7 -2.82 -3.17 46.85
CA SER A 7 -3.67 -3.45 45.69
C SER A 7 -3.97 -2.18 44.88
N GLN A 8 -4.14 -1.03 45.53
CA GLN A 8 -4.34 0.26 44.86
C GLN A 8 -3.07 0.75 44.15
N GLU A 9 -1.89 0.58 44.73
CA GLU A 9 -0.62 0.93 44.07
C GLU A 9 -0.32 0.08 42.83
N ARG A 10 -0.65 -1.23 42.85
CA ARG A 10 -0.50 -2.09 41.66
C ARG A 10 -1.44 -1.71 40.54
N ILE A 11 -2.68 -1.35 40.86
CA ILE A 11 -3.66 -0.86 39.87
C ILE A 11 -3.16 0.46 39.28
N LEU A 12 -2.76 1.42 40.11
CA LEU A 12 -2.24 2.71 39.65
C LEU A 12 -0.98 2.59 38.78
N ARG A 13 -0.04 1.70 39.14
CA ARG A 13 1.15 1.41 38.31
C ARG A 13 0.77 0.76 36.97
N GLY A 14 -0.18 -0.18 36.96
CA GLY A 14 -0.68 -0.79 35.73
C GLY A 14 -1.36 0.22 34.81
N THR A 15 -2.17 1.13 35.36
CA THR A 15 -2.85 2.18 34.59
C THR A 15 -1.85 3.21 34.04
N LEU A 16 -0.85 3.59 34.83
CA LEU A 16 0.21 4.52 34.42
C LEU A 16 1.09 3.93 33.30
N GLN A 17 1.47 2.65 33.42
CA GLN A 17 2.26 1.96 32.41
C GLN A 17 1.50 1.82 31.08
N THR A 18 0.20 1.54 31.15
CA THR A 18 -0.67 1.47 29.96
C THR A 18 -0.86 2.84 29.32
N ALA A 19 -0.96 3.90 30.11
CA ALA A 19 -1.04 5.28 29.63
C ALA A 19 0.26 5.72 28.94
N ILE A 20 1.42 5.45 29.55
CA ILE A 20 2.74 5.76 28.96
C ILE A 20 2.94 5.01 27.64
N LEU A 21 2.60 3.73 27.57
CA LEU A 21 2.69 2.96 26.33
C LEU A 21 1.75 3.50 25.23
N LYS A 22 0.52 3.94 25.60
CA LYS A 22 -0.38 4.62 24.68
C LYS A 22 0.19 5.96 24.21
N THR A 23 0.74 6.78 25.10
CA THR A 23 1.35 8.07 24.76
C THR A 23 2.56 7.88 23.85
N LEU A 24 3.46 6.93 24.16
CA LEU A 24 4.63 6.60 23.33
C LEU A 24 4.23 6.06 21.95
N ALA A 25 3.16 5.26 21.87
CA ALA A 25 2.59 4.81 20.60
C ALA A 25 2.00 5.97 19.78
N MET A 26 1.43 6.98 20.42
CA MET A 26 0.90 8.18 19.76
C MET A 26 2.00 9.15 19.33
N SER A 27 3.13 9.21 20.04
CA SER A 27 4.25 10.12 19.75
C SER A 27 5.34 9.53 18.88
N ARG A 28 5.25 8.25 18.47
CA ARG A 28 6.22 7.66 17.54
C ARG A 28 6.00 8.30 16.16
N PRO A 29 7.03 8.91 15.54
CA PRO A 29 6.89 9.47 14.20
C PRO A 29 6.40 8.36 13.27
N LEU A 30 5.23 8.56 12.65
CA LEU A 30 4.71 7.61 11.69
C LEU A 30 5.68 7.57 10.51
N MET A 31 6.21 6.38 10.22
CA MET A 31 7.05 6.18 9.04
C MET A 31 6.26 6.55 7.78
N VAL A 32 6.89 7.36 6.93
CA VAL A 32 6.40 7.79 5.62
C VAL A 32 7.57 7.69 4.63
N LEU A 33 7.28 7.18 3.45
CA LEU A 33 8.21 7.11 2.33
C LEU A 33 7.97 8.30 1.39
N GLU A 34 9.05 8.86 0.87
CA GLU A 34 9.01 9.89 -0.17
C GLU A 34 8.53 9.28 -1.51
N PRO A 35 7.99 10.10 -2.43
CA PRO A 35 7.52 9.60 -3.73
C PRO A 35 8.60 8.85 -4.50
N ARG A 36 9.81 9.42 -4.55
CA ARG A 36 10.98 8.80 -5.19
C ARG A 36 11.41 7.50 -4.53
N GLU A 37 11.29 7.40 -3.21
CA GLU A 37 11.62 6.18 -2.48
C GLU A 37 10.64 5.08 -2.90
N LEU A 38 9.34 5.38 -2.95
CA LEU A 38 8.33 4.43 -3.44
C LEU A 38 8.49 4.09 -4.93
N ASP A 39 8.82 5.06 -5.78
CA ASP A 39 9.05 4.81 -7.22
C ASP A 39 10.22 3.85 -7.41
N TRP A 40 11.32 4.08 -6.70
CA TRP A 40 12.47 3.18 -6.71
C TRP A 40 12.11 1.76 -6.27
N VAL A 41 11.31 1.63 -5.20
CA VAL A 41 10.86 0.32 -4.72
C VAL A 41 10.05 -0.45 -5.75
N PHE A 42 9.09 0.20 -6.41
CA PHE A 42 8.30 -0.43 -7.48
C PHE A 42 9.21 -0.84 -8.65
N GLN A 43 10.17 0.01 -9.01
CA GLN A 43 11.12 -0.27 -10.06
C GLN A 43 11.95 -1.53 -9.78
N GLN A 44 12.41 -1.73 -8.55
CA GLN A 44 13.18 -2.94 -8.18
C GLN A 44 12.41 -4.25 -8.39
N LEU A 45 11.09 -4.24 -8.19
CA LEU A 45 10.22 -5.39 -8.48
C LEU A 45 10.00 -5.57 -9.97
N MET A 46 9.70 -4.47 -10.69
CA MET A 46 9.43 -4.52 -12.13
C MET A 46 10.65 -4.99 -12.94
N ASP A 47 11.85 -4.57 -12.53
CA ASP A 47 13.11 -4.95 -13.18
C ASP A 47 13.60 -6.36 -12.75
N GLY A 48 12.98 -6.96 -11.75
CA GLY A 48 13.44 -8.22 -11.16
C GLY A 48 14.82 -8.11 -10.48
N ALA A 49 15.28 -6.90 -10.17
CA ALA A 49 16.59 -6.64 -9.57
C ALA A 49 16.70 -7.22 -8.15
N VAL A 50 15.58 -7.29 -7.42
CA VAL A 50 15.49 -7.94 -6.11
C VAL A 50 14.74 -9.27 -6.27
N PRO A 51 15.44 -10.42 -6.24
CA PRO A 51 14.82 -11.70 -6.50
C PRO A 51 13.90 -12.09 -5.34
N VAL A 52 12.62 -12.31 -5.65
CA VAL A 52 11.58 -12.75 -4.70
C VAL A 52 10.62 -13.72 -5.36
N LEU A 53 9.92 -14.50 -4.54
CA LEU A 53 8.82 -15.32 -5.04
C LEU A 53 7.61 -14.42 -5.31
N ARG A 54 6.95 -14.66 -6.45
CA ARG A 54 5.69 -14.01 -6.85
C ARG A 54 5.80 -12.48 -6.91
N PRO A 55 6.79 -11.93 -7.66
CA PRO A 55 7.01 -10.49 -7.72
C PRO A 55 5.76 -9.73 -8.20
N GLU A 56 5.01 -10.26 -9.16
CA GLU A 56 3.79 -9.62 -9.66
C GLU A 56 2.64 -9.58 -8.65
N GLN A 57 2.51 -10.60 -7.79
CA GLN A 57 1.54 -10.55 -6.69
C GLN A 57 1.92 -9.50 -5.65
N ILE A 58 3.22 -9.39 -5.32
CA ILE A 58 3.71 -8.35 -4.41
C ILE A 58 3.49 -6.98 -5.04
N LEU A 59 3.83 -6.80 -6.31
CA LEU A 59 3.67 -5.55 -7.05
C LEU A 59 2.19 -5.12 -7.10
N PHE A 60 1.28 -6.05 -7.41
CA PHE A 60 -0.15 -5.77 -7.43
C PHE A 60 -0.69 -5.41 -6.04
N HIS A 61 -0.28 -6.15 -5.00
CA HIS A 61 -0.61 -5.85 -3.60
C HIS A 61 -0.13 -4.44 -3.19
N MET A 62 1.09 -4.05 -3.59
CA MET A 62 1.64 -2.73 -3.38
C MET A 62 0.92 -1.66 -4.18
N ALA A 63 0.54 -1.93 -5.43
CA ALA A 63 -0.23 -1.01 -6.27
C ALA A 63 -1.60 -0.73 -5.65
N ILE A 64 -2.26 -1.76 -5.10
CA ILE A 64 -3.48 -1.59 -4.31
C ILE A 64 -3.21 -0.63 -3.18
N ALA A 65 -2.13 -0.82 -2.40
CA ALA A 65 -1.72 0.05 -1.30
C ALA A 65 -1.38 1.49 -1.72
N ARG A 66 -0.84 1.68 -2.93
CA ARG A 66 -0.34 2.98 -3.37
C ARG A 66 -1.37 3.81 -4.12
N PHE A 67 -2.16 3.22 -5.01
CA PHE A 67 -2.94 3.96 -6.00
C PHE A 67 -4.46 3.86 -5.85
N SER A 68 -4.96 3.17 -4.82
CA SER A 68 -6.40 3.03 -4.58
C SER A 68 -6.81 3.44 -3.16
N ASN A 69 -8.07 3.27 -2.81
CA ASN A 69 -8.55 3.23 -1.42
C ASN A 69 -9.17 1.87 -1.07
N ILE A 70 -8.87 0.85 -1.89
CA ILE A 70 -9.41 -0.50 -1.71
C ILE A 70 -8.77 -1.10 -0.46
N LYS A 71 -9.61 -1.68 0.40
CA LYS A 71 -9.14 -2.49 1.53
C LYS A 71 -8.74 -3.85 1.00
N ILE A 72 -7.52 -4.29 1.30
CA ILE A 72 -7.02 -5.59 0.82
C ILE A 72 -7.94 -6.75 1.22
N SER A 73 -8.58 -6.67 2.38
CA SER A 73 -9.54 -7.68 2.85
C SER A 73 -10.81 -7.81 2.01
N HIS A 74 -11.10 -6.85 1.12
CA HIS A 74 -12.23 -6.93 0.18
C HIS A 74 -11.83 -7.46 -1.20
N VAL A 75 -10.52 -7.66 -1.46
CA VAL A 75 -10.02 -8.11 -2.75
C VAL A 75 -9.94 -9.63 -2.72
N GLN A 76 -10.95 -10.28 -3.29
CA GLN A 76 -11.14 -11.72 -3.26
C GLN A 76 -11.01 -12.33 -4.65
N SER A 77 -11.67 -11.73 -5.64
CA SER A 77 -11.81 -12.26 -6.99
C SER A 77 -11.40 -11.25 -8.05
N LEU A 78 -10.84 -11.73 -9.17
CA LEU A 78 -10.57 -10.91 -10.35
C LEU A 78 -11.84 -10.34 -10.97
N SER A 79 -12.96 -11.06 -10.90
CA SER A 79 -14.29 -10.59 -11.37
C SER A 79 -14.80 -9.31 -10.69
N GLN A 80 -14.16 -8.90 -9.59
CA GLN A 80 -14.44 -7.62 -8.93
C GLN A 80 -13.85 -6.43 -9.69
N PHE A 81 -12.87 -6.65 -10.56
CA PHE A 81 -12.32 -5.62 -11.44
C PHE A 81 -13.03 -5.70 -12.79
N GLN A 82 -13.70 -4.62 -13.17
CA GLN A 82 -14.56 -4.57 -14.35
C GLN A 82 -14.25 -3.35 -15.19
N ARG A 83 -14.53 -3.42 -16.50
CA ARG A 83 -14.54 -2.24 -17.36
C ARG A 83 -15.82 -1.44 -17.11
N GLY A 84 -15.65 -0.18 -16.75
CA GLY A 84 -16.74 0.80 -16.68
C GLY A 84 -17.22 1.20 -18.07
N SER A 85 -18.37 1.89 -18.12
CA SER A 85 -18.96 2.38 -19.37
C SER A 85 -18.10 3.42 -20.09
N ASP A 86 -17.13 4.02 -19.41
CA ASP A 86 -16.15 4.96 -19.97
C ASP A 86 -14.85 4.28 -20.42
N GLY A 87 -14.79 2.95 -20.40
CA GLY A 87 -13.60 2.15 -20.72
C GLY A 87 -12.55 2.09 -19.61
N GLY A 88 -12.71 2.87 -18.53
CA GLY A 88 -11.83 2.83 -17.36
C GLY A 88 -12.11 1.62 -16.48
N TRP A 89 -11.16 1.23 -15.63
CA TRP A 89 -11.40 0.17 -14.67
C TRP A 89 -12.19 0.65 -13.45
N VAL A 90 -13.05 -0.22 -12.96
CA VAL A 90 -13.77 -0.06 -11.70
C VAL A 90 -13.57 -1.30 -10.83
N PHE A 91 -13.66 -1.13 -9.52
CA PHE A 91 -13.64 -2.22 -8.55
C PHE A 91 -14.97 -2.28 -7.79
N ASP A 92 -15.64 -3.43 -7.85
CA ASP A 92 -16.80 -3.74 -7.04
C ASP A 92 -16.37 -4.46 -5.76
N ASN A 93 -16.63 -3.84 -4.61
CA ASN A 93 -16.26 -4.42 -3.32
C ASN A 93 -17.17 -5.56 -2.87
N GLY A 94 -18.18 -5.95 -3.67
CA GLY A 94 -19.09 -7.06 -3.41
C GLY A 94 -20.00 -6.85 -2.19
N LYS A 95 -20.07 -5.61 -1.68
CA LYS A 95 -20.94 -5.27 -0.53
C LYS A 95 -22.34 -4.92 -0.99
N LEU A 96 -23.28 -4.99 -0.05
CA LEU A 96 -24.62 -4.45 -0.20
C LEU A 96 -24.75 -3.22 0.72
N PRO A 97 -25.07 -2.02 0.19
CA PRO A 97 -25.21 -1.70 -1.24
C PRO A 97 -23.88 -1.76 -2.01
N PRO A 98 -23.90 -2.08 -3.32
CA PRO A 98 -22.69 -2.12 -4.13
C PRO A 98 -21.99 -0.77 -4.10
N SER A 99 -20.70 -0.78 -3.75
CA SER A 99 -19.87 0.41 -3.82
C SER A 99 -18.80 0.16 -4.87
N VAL A 100 -19.05 0.77 -6.03
CA VAL A 100 -18.16 0.77 -7.17
C VAL A 100 -17.10 1.87 -6.97
N ILE A 101 -15.83 1.48 -7.05
CA ILE A 101 -14.69 2.38 -6.89
C ILE A 101 -14.03 2.53 -8.25
N LYS A 102 -14.06 3.74 -8.83
CA LYS A 102 -13.31 4.04 -10.06
C LYS A 102 -11.80 3.97 -9.79
N LEU A 103 -11.07 3.28 -10.64
CA LEU A 103 -9.64 3.10 -10.52
C LEU A 103 -8.90 4.20 -11.27
N SER A 104 -7.73 4.61 -10.76
CA SER A 104 -6.89 5.58 -11.44
C SER A 104 -6.19 4.94 -12.65
N PRO A 105 -5.77 5.73 -13.65
CA PRO A 105 -4.97 5.21 -14.76
C PRO A 105 -3.69 4.51 -14.29
N GLU A 106 -3.04 5.03 -13.24
CA GLU A 106 -1.83 4.42 -12.68
C GLU A 106 -2.12 3.05 -12.08
N PHE A 107 -3.18 2.91 -11.27
CA PHE A 107 -3.59 1.60 -10.76
C PHE A 107 -3.96 0.64 -11.89
N SER A 108 -4.68 1.14 -12.90
CA SER A 108 -5.13 0.35 -14.05
C SER A 108 -3.96 -0.28 -14.81
N ALA A 109 -2.87 0.46 -15.02
CA ALA A 109 -1.67 -0.08 -15.67
C ALA A 109 -1.04 -1.26 -14.88
N TYR A 110 -1.02 -1.18 -13.54
CA TYR A 110 -0.55 -2.31 -12.72
C TYR A 110 -1.50 -3.51 -12.73
N LEU A 111 -2.82 -3.27 -12.81
CA LEU A 111 -3.80 -4.33 -12.97
C LEU A 111 -3.63 -5.02 -14.33
N GLU A 112 -3.50 -4.27 -15.42
CA GLU A 112 -3.32 -4.81 -16.76
C GLU A 112 -2.03 -5.63 -16.86
N ARG A 113 -0.89 -5.11 -16.35
CA ARG A 113 0.36 -5.87 -16.23
C ARG A 113 0.17 -7.18 -15.46
N TYR A 114 -0.56 -7.13 -14.34
CA TYR A 114 -0.80 -8.31 -13.52
C TYR A 114 -1.60 -9.38 -14.28
N LEU A 115 -2.62 -8.96 -15.05
CA LEU A 115 -3.43 -9.85 -15.88
C LEU A 115 -2.60 -10.44 -17.03
N GLU A 116 -1.80 -9.62 -17.71
CA GLU A 116 -0.89 -10.04 -18.78
C GLU A 116 0.12 -11.08 -18.30
N TRP A 117 0.68 -10.91 -17.10
CA TRP A 117 1.60 -11.88 -16.51
C TRP A 117 0.98 -13.27 -16.33
N TYR A 118 -0.32 -13.31 -15.98
CA TYR A 118 -1.08 -14.55 -15.88
C TYR A 118 -1.71 -15.00 -17.21
N ALA A 119 -1.37 -14.34 -18.33
CA ALA A 119 -1.95 -14.56 -19.65
C ALA A 119 -3.50 -14.49 -19.65
N ILE A 120 -4.06 -13.57 -18.86
CA ILE A 120 -5.50 -13.31 -18.80
C ILE A 120 -5.83 -12.16 -19.75
N ASP A 121 -6.73 -12.42 -20.70
CA ASP A 121 -7.26 -11.38 -21.59
C ASP A 121 -8.13 -10.41 -20.80
N HIS A 122 -7.68 -9.15 -20.75
CA HIS A 122 -8.33 -8.08 -20.01
C HIS A 122 -9.25 -7.19 -20.88
N HIS A 123 -9.50 -7.61 -22.13
CA HIS A 123 -10.53 -7.03 -23.00
C HIS A 123 -11.90 -7.70 -22.79
N GLU A 124 -11.91 -8.89 -22.22
CA GLU A 124 -13.12 -9.63 -21.85
C GLU A 124 -13.44 -9.49 -20.35
N PRO A 125 -14.68 -9.77 -19.93
CA PRO A 125 -15.04 -9.81 -18.51
C PRO A 125 -14.17 -10.81 -17.73
N LEU A 126 -13.57 -10.35 -16.63
CA LEU A 126 -12.68 -11.19 -15.83
C LEU A 126 -13.46 -12.31 -15.12
N ALA A 127 -12.88 -13.51 -15.15
CA ALA A 127 -13.47 -14.70 -14.53
C ALA A 127 -13.53 -14.60 -13.00
N ILE A 128 -14.41 -15.40 -12.41
CA ILE A 128 -14.44 -15.64 -10.96
C ILE A 128 -13.24 -16.51 -10.60
N ALA A 129 -12.11 -15.87 -10.33
CA ALA A 129 -10.86 -16.51 -9.97
C ALA A 129 -10.18 -15.74 -8.82
N PRO A 130 -9.41 -16.39 -7.95
CA PRO A 130 -8.70 -15.72 -6.87
C PRO A 130 -7.86 -14.53 -7.36
N ALA A 131 -8.01 -13.37 -6.72
CA ALA A 131 -7.19 -12.20 -7.07
C ALA A 131 -5.70 -12.39 -6.73
N PHE A 132 -5.40 -13.18 -5.68
CA PHE A 132 -4.04 -13.54 -5.26
C PHE A 132 -3.90 -15.06 -5.16
N PRO A 133 -3.80 -15.79 -6.28
CA PRO A 133 -3.86 -17.25 -6.27
C PRO A 133 -2.68 -17.91 -5.53
N THR A 134 -2.96 -18.99 -4.81
CA THR A 134 -1.95 -19.95 -4.33
C THR A 134 -1.25 -20.64 -5.50
N ASN A 135 -0.16 -21.39 -5.23
CA ASN A 135 0.61 -22.05 -6.30
C ASN A 135 -0.20 -23.02 -7.16
N ASP A 136 -1.24 -23.62 -6.60
CA ASP A 136 -2.16 -24.52 -7.31
C ASP A 136 -3.32 -23.77 -7.99
N GLY A 137 -3.39 -22.45 -7.84
CA GLY A 137 -4.42 -21.58 -8.44
C GLY A 137 -5.81 -21.70 -7.83
N ARG A 138 -6.02 -22.60 -6.86
CA ARG A 138 -7.37 -22.95 -6.38
C ARG A 138 -7.91 -21.98 -5.33
N LEU A 139 -7.03 -21.46 -4.48
CA LEU A 139 -7.39 -20.60 -3.37
C LEU A 139 -6.70 -19.25 -3.51
N SER A 140 -7.22 -18.25 -2.81
CA SER A 140 -6.52 -16.99 -2.63
C SER A 140 -5.61 -17.07 -1.40
N TYR A 141 -4.43 -16.47 -1.45
CA TYR A 141 -3.64 -16.21 -0.26
C TYR A 141 -4.45 -15.36 0.72
N VAL A 142 -4.44 -15.79 1.99
CA VAL A 142 -4.95 -14.97 3.08
C VAL A 142 -4.07 -13.72 3.24
N PRO A 143 -4.61 -12.59 3.75
CA PRO A 143 -3.85 -11.34 3.89
C PRO A 143 -2.50 -11.50 4.62
N ASP A 144 -2.43 -12.36 5.63
CA ASP A 144 -1.19 -12.60 6.39
C ASP A 144 -0.08 -13.23 5.53
N ALA A 145 -0.43 -14.10 4.59
CA ALA A 145 0.54 -14.66 3.65
C ALA A 145 1.05 -13.60 2.66
N LEU A 146 0.18 -12.69 2.21
CA LEU A 146 0.60 -11.55 1.37
C LEU A 146 1.52 -10.60 2.13
N HIS A 147 1.23 -10.34 3.41
CA HIS A 147 2.11 -9.55 4.26
C HIS A 147 3.48 -10.22 4.44
N TYR A 148 3.51 -11.54 4.60
CA TYR A 148 4.77 -12.28 4.67
C TYR A 148 5.58 -12.17 3.38
N HIS A 149 4.94 -12.24 2.20
CA HIS A 149 5.62 -12.05 0.91
C HIS A 149 6.20 -10.65 0.78
N LEU A 150 5.47 -9.62 1.22
CA LEU A 150 5.96 -8.25 1.26
C LEU A 150 7.14 -8.09 2.23
N ASP A 151 7.07 -8.68 3.43
CA ASP A 151 8.14 -8.61 4.43
C ASP A 151 9.46 -9.23 3.92
N GLU A 152 9.37 -10.39 3.25
CA GLU A 152 10.53 -11.03 2.62
C GLU A 152 11.15 -10.15 1.52
N PHE A 153 10.31 -9.52 0.70
CA PHE A 153 10.79 -8.54 -0.28
C PHE A 153 11.46 -7.34 0.40
N CYS A 154 10.84 -6.77 1.43
CA CYS A 154 11.36 -5.62 2.17
C CYS A 154 12.76 -5.87 2.76
N LYS A 155 13.04 -7.08 3.26
CA LYS A 155 14.38 -7.46 3.76
C LYS A 155 15.43 -7.38 2.66
N ARG A 156 15.15 -7.98 1.49
CA ARG A 156 16.08 -8.03 0.36
C ARG A 156 16.25 -6.66 -0.31
N LEU A 157 15.15 -5.91 -0.41
CA LEU A 157 15.12 -4.53 -0.89
C LEU A 157 16.01 -3.62 -0.03
N ALA A 158 15.96 -3.77 1.30
CA ALA A 158 16.82 -3.02 2.20
C ALA A 158 18.31 -3.35 1.97
N ASP A 159 18.64 -4.61 1.71
CA ASP A 159 20.01 -5.00 1.38
C ASP A 159 20.47 -4.39 0.06
N ALA A 160 19.62 -4.37 -0.97
CA ALA A 160 19.89 -3.69 -2.24
C ALA A 160 20.03 -2.16 -2.08
N ALA A 161 19.19 -1.54 -1.26
CA ALA A 161 19.23 -0.11 -0.98
C ALA A 161 20.56 0.29 -0.31
N ARG A 162 21.06 -0.53 0.62
CA ARG A 162 22.31 -0.29 1.34
C ARG A 162 23.49 -0.06 0.39
N THR A 163 23.54 -0.80 -0.71
CA THR A 163 24.59 -0.71 -1.74
C THR A 163 24.23 0.22 -2.90
N CYS A 164 23.10 0.93 -2.83
CA CYS A 164 22.67 1.83 -3.88
C CYS A 164 23.56 3.07 -3.95
N ALA A 165 23.95 3.48 -5.17
CA ALA A 165 24.73 4.68 -5.40
C ALA A 165 23.97 5.97 -5.06
N ASP A 166 22.63 5.94 -5.16
CA ASP A 166 21.80 7.05 -4.71
C ASP A 166 21.78 7.10 -3.17
N GLN A 167 22.41 8.13 -2.61
CA GLN A 167 22.51 8.32 -1.17
C GLN A 167 21.14 8.49 -0.49
N ALA A 168 20.13 9.03 -1.18
CA ALA A 168 18.78 9.16 -0.61
C ALA A 168 18.14 7.79 -0.42
N ILE A 169 18.28 6.90 -1.41
CA ILE A 169 17.81 5.52 -1.35
C ILE A 169 18.59 4.73 -0.30
N SER A 170 19.92 4.85 -0.27
CA SER A 170 20.76 4.18 0.72
C SER A 170 20.40 4.58 2.16
N ARG A 171 20.14 5.86 2.42
CA ARG A 171 19.69 6.35 3.73
C ARG A 171 18.27 5.87 4.10
N ALA A 172 17.46 5.48 3.12
CA ALA A 172 16.11 4.96 3.34
C ALA A 172 16.07 3.45 3.65
N GLU A 173 17.22 2.76 3.70
CA GLU A 173 17.34 1.32 3.98
C GLU A 173 16.48 0.85 5.16
N GLY A 174 16.59 1.52 6.31
CA GLY A 174 15.80 1.17 7.49
C GLY A 174 14.29 1.33 7.31
N LYS A 175 13.86 2.28 6.47
CA LYS A 175 12.44 2.44 6.10
C LYS A 175 11.97 1.27 5.24
N PHE A 176 12.77 0.87 4.26
CA PHE A 176 12.44 -0.26 3.38
C PHE A 176 12.33 -1.56 4.15
N ARG A 177 13.25 -1.82 5.09
CA ARG A 177 13.25 -3.03 5.93
C ARG A 177 11.97 -3.21 6.74
N THR A 178 11.28 -2.12 7.06
CA THR A 178 10.09 -2.10 7.92
C THR A 178 8.84 -1.60 7.17
N MET A 179 8.91 -1.54 5.83
CA MET A 179 7.82 -1.11 4.98
C MET A 179 6.69 -2.15 5.00
N THR A 180 5.46 -1.68 5.12
CA THR A 180 4.24 -2.49 5.12
C THR A 180 3.20 -1.90 4.17
N PHE A 181 2.14 -2.66 3.87
CA PHE A 181 0.97 -2.16 3.13
C PHE A 181 0.44 -0.83 3.69
N THR A 182 0.33 -0.73 5.03
CA THR A 182 -0.17 0.48 5.70
C THR A 182 0.80 1.66 5.55
N THR A 183 2.11 1.40 5.62
CA THR A 183 3.13 2.45 5.39
C THR A 183 3.04 2.98 3.97
N ILE A 184 2.91 2.11 2.96
CA ILE A 184 2.75 2.50 1.55
C ILE A 184 1.47 3.36 1.40
N ARG A 185 0.33 2.88 1.91
CA ARG A 185 -0.95 3.60 1.90
C ARG A 185 -0.87 4.99 2.53
N ARG A 186 -0.20 5.10 3.68
CA ARG A 186 -0.03 6.37 4.38
C ARG A 186 0.82 7.34 3.56
N SER A 187 1.83 6.82 2.87
CA SER A 187 2.76 7.61 2.08
C SER A 187 2.10 8.22 0.83
N THR A 188 1.05 7.59 0.30
CA THR A 188 0.18 8.20 -0.74
C THR A 188 -0.65 9.36 -0.21
N SER A 189 -1.15 9.28 1.03
CA SER A 189 -1.96 10.37 1.59
C SER A 189 -1.15 11.65 1.81
N PHE A 190 0.17 11.52 2.05
CA PHE A 190 1.09 12.64 2.16
C PHE A 190 1.30 13.34 0.81
N THR A 191 1.37 12.60 -0.30
CA THR A 191 1.48 13.23 -1.64
C THR A 191 0.20 13.95 -2.04
N CYS A 192 -0.99 13.43 -1.74
CA CYS A 192 -2.24 14.15 -2.01
C CYS A 192 -2.37 15.45 -1.18
N LYS A 193 -1.91 15.45 0.08
CA LYS A 193 -1.92 16.65 0.93
C LYS A 193 -0.85 17.66 0.55
N ALA A 194 0.34 17.22 0.10
CA ALA A 194 1.41 18.09 -0.39
C ALA A 194 1.12 18.68 -1.79
N LYS A 195 0.45 17.93 -2.68
CA LYS A 195 0.07 18.40 -4.03
C LYS A 195 -1.13 19.34 -4.05
N ARG A 196 -2.00 19.35 -3.03
CA ARG A 196 -3.17 20.26 -2.96
C ARG A 196 -2.76 21.75 -2.92
N PRO A 197 -1.81 22.17 -2.06
CA PRO A 197 -1.28 23.53 -2.07
C PRO A 197 -0.60 23.92 -3.40
N GLU A 198 0.21 23.03 -3.98
CA GLU A 198 0.90 23.29 -5.25
C GLU A 198 -0.09 23.43 -6.43
N TYR A 199 -1.08 22.55 -6.50
CA TYR A 199 -2.15 22.63 -7.50
C TYR A 199 -2.96 23.93 -7.36
N GLN A 200 -3.33 24.31 -6.13
CA GLN A 200 -4.01 25.58 -5.88
C GLN A 200 -3.15 26.79 -6.26
N ALA A 201 -1.86 26.77 -5.93
CA ALA A 201 -0.91 27.81 -6.32
C ALA A 201 -0.69 27.87 -7.84
N GLN A 202 -0.77 26.74 -8.54
CA GLN A 202 -0.67 26.68 -10.00
C GLN A 202 -1.94 27.19 -10.68
N CYS A 203 -3.13 26.84 -10.18
CA CYS A 203 -4.41 27.38 -10.64
C CYS A 203 -4.49 28.89 -10.44
N TYR A 204 -4.01 29.40 -9.29
CA TYR A 204 -3.93 30.83 -9.02
C TYR A 204 -3.00 31.55 -10.03
N ARG A 205 -1.79 31.03 -10.25
CA ARG A 205 -0.84 31.59 -11.23
C ARG A 205 -1.43 31.65 -12.64
N ARG A 206 -2.11 30.58 -13.09
CA ARG A 206 -2.79 30.54 -14.40
C ARG A 206 -3.93 31.56 -14.49
N ARG A 207 -4.66 31.80 -13.40
CA ARG A 207 -5.76 32.78 -13.37
C ARG A 207 -5.25 34.22 -13.44
N VAL A 208 -4.17 34.53 -12.73
CA VAL A 208 -3.51 35.85 -12.77
C VAL A 208 -2.88 36.14 -14.13
N GLN A 209 -2.30 35.13 -14.79
CA GLN A 209 -1.74 35.27 -16.14
C GLN A 209 -2.79 35.48 -17.24
N ARG A 210 -4.03 35.01 -17.04
CA ARG A 210 -5.15 35.24 -17.98
C ARG A 210 -5.88 36.57 -17.75
N ALA A 211 -5.59 37.24 -16.64
CA ALA A 211 -6.20 38.53 -16.27
C ALA A 211 -5.30 39.73 -16.60
N ARG A 212 -4.17 39.50 -17.28
CA ARG A 212 -3.29 40.50 -17.89
C ARG A 212 -3.37 40.35 -19.40
#